data_AF-A0A7V6XM66-F1
#
_entry.id   AF-A0A7V6XM66-F1
#
_cell.length_a   1.000
_cell.length_b   1.000
_cell.length_c   1.000
_cell.angle_alpha   90.00
_cell.angle_beta   90.00
_cell.angle_gamma   90.00
#
_symmetry.space_group_name_H-M   'P 1'
#
loop_
_entity.id
_entity.type
_entity.pdbx_description
1 polymer ?
#
loop_
_entity_poly.entity_id
_entity_poly.type
_entity_poly.pdbx_seq_one_letter_code
_entity_poly.pdbx_strand_id
1 'polypeptide(L)'
;IESFPCMIIFISISFRFLRCRIIRYCLTNIMLSELAIGALLHDVGKTIPDDPAAKKTEADGDKNDHTWKGFNVLRGIKEISTLSAHIALTHHEHVDGTGTPRGLEDKEIHLLSKIVSVANYYDNLISPLDGSKGMHPYEACEHIMGLTEKQFSHPVVWRFLRSVAFYPTGSQVRLSTGETGVVVGQHTGLPQRPIVRVFDLIGEREDYEIKEVDLAKETTVFIKEILH
;
A
#
# COMPACT_ATOMS: atom_id res chain seq x y z
N ILE A 1 -17.39 13.52 -4.67
CA ILE A 1 -17.20 13.76 -3.21
C ILE A 1 -16.92 12.46 -2.45
N GLU A 2 -17.05 11.28 -3.10
CA GLU A 2 -16.79 9.96 -2.49
C GLU A 2 -15.30 9.51 -2.46
N SER A 3 -14.36 10.35 -2.91
CA SER A 3 -12.93 10.00 -3.03
C SER A 3 -12.09 10.18 -1.75
N PHE A 4 -12.70 10.59 -0.63
CA PHE A 4 -11.98 10.91 0.61
C PHE A 4 -11.59 9.73 1.54
N PRO A 5 -12.27 8.56 1.58
CA PRO A 5 -11.91 7.51 2.53
C PRO A 5 -10.62 6.76 2.15
N CYS A 6 -10.34 6.52 0.86
CA CYS A 6 -9.07 5.95 0.37
C CYS A 6 -7.86 6.83 0.75
N MET A 7 -8.02 8.15 0.67
CA MET A 7 -6.95 9.11 0.96
C MET A 7 -6.46 9.04 2.42
N ILE A 8 -7.31 8.63 3.37
CA ILE A 8 -6.95 8.51 4.79
C ILE A 8 -6.13 7.25 5.05
N ILE A 9 -6.43 6.13 4.39
CA ILE A 9 -5.62 4.90 4.49
C ILE A 9 -4.28 5.12 3.76
N PHE A 10 -4.32 5.75 2.60
CA PHE A 10 -3.12 6.16 1.85
C PHE A 10 -2.21 7.06 2.69
N ILE A 11 -2.76 8.13 3.28
CA ILE A 11 -2.03 9.02 4.18
C ILE A 11 -1.59 8.27 5.44
N SER A 12 -2.41 7.42 6.05
CA SER A 12 -2.03 6.69 7.27
C SER A 12 -0.91 5.66 7.04
N ILE A 13 -0.97 4.91 5.94
CA ILE A 13 0.07 3.94 5.55
C ILE A 13 1.32 4.69 5.08
N SER A 14 1.18 5.71 4.22
CA SER A 14 2.30 6.56 3.80
C SER A 14 2.93 7.30 4.97
N PHE A 15 2.17 7.74 5.99
CA PHE A 15 2.70 8.40 7.21
C PHE A 15 3.33 7.40 8.18
N ARG A 16 2.82 6.16 8.29
CA ARG A 16 3.48 5.10 9.07
C ARG A 16 4.77 4.65 8.38
N PHE A 17 4.78 4.64 7.05
CA PHE A 17 5.98 4.59 6.21
C PHE A 17 6.93 5.78 6.42
N LEU A 18 6.40 6.99 6.56
CA LEU A 18 7.15 8.23 6.79
C LEU A 18 7.82 8.24 8.17
N ARG A 19 7.14 7.66 9.18
CA ARG A 19 7.55 7.64 10.59
C ARG A 19 8.49 6.47 10.90
N CYS A 20 8.36 5.34 10.21
CA CYS A 20 9.41 4.33 10.15
C CYS A 20 10.50 4.85 9.22
N ARG A 21 11.43 5.65 9.78
CA ARG A 21 12.68 6.08 9.11
C ARG A 21 13.10 4.97 8.14
N ILE A 22 13.10 5.28 6.86
CA ILE A 22 13.67 4.42 5.84
C ILE A 22 15.18 4.41 6.12
N ILE A 23 15.61 3.60 7.10
CA ILE A 23 16.93 3.62 7.78
C ILE A 23 18.09 3.29 6.83
N ARG A 24 17.82 3.10 5.53
CA ARG A 24 18.86 2.92 4.50
C ARG A 24 18.76 3.84 3.29
N TYR A 25 17.65 4.56 3.10
CA TYR A 25 17.54 5.55 2.01
C TYR A 25 17.75 6.99 2.49
N CYS A 26 17.85 7.24 3.81
CA CYS A 26 18.13 8.56 4.38
C CYS A 26 17.35 9.69 3.69
N LEU A 27 16.04 9.49 3.49
CA LEU A 27 15.20 10.51 2.85
C LEU A 27 15.29 11.80 3.66
N THR A 28 15.61 12.89 2.96
CA THR A 28 15.62 14.22 3.57
C THR A 28 14.19 14.69 3.82
N ASN A 29 14.00 15.68 4.70
CA ASN A 29 12.68 16.28 4.92
C ASN A 29 12.06 16.82 3.62
N ILE A 30 12.91 17.28 2.69
CA ILE A 30 12.49 17.72 1.36
C ILE A 30 11.89 16.54 0.59
N MET A 31 12.61 15.42 0.45
CA MET A 31 12.10 14.23 -0.25
C MET A 31 10.84 13.65 0.38
N LEU A 32 10.69 13.73 1.71
CA LEU A 32 9.46 13.31 2.39
C LEU A 32 8.28 14.22 2.03
N SER A 33 8.51 15.54 1.94
CA SER A 33 7.50 16.49 1.46
C SER A 33 7.10 16.22 0.02
N GLU A 34 8.08 15.95 -0.85
CA GLU A 34 7.83 15.63 -2.26
C GLU A 34 7.08 14.31 -2.42
N LEU A 35 7.45 13.30 -1.63
CA LEU A 35 6.72 12.04 -1.56
C LEU A 35 5.27 12.27 -1.14
N ALA A 36 5.03 13.05 -0.09
CA ALA A 36 3.68 13.31 0.41
C ALA A 36 2.81 14.06 -0.62
N ILE A 37 3.36 15.08 -1.27
CA ILE A 37 2.65 15.85 -2.30
C ILE A 37 2.38 14.98 -3.53
N GLY A 38 3.41 14.28 -4.03
CA GLY A 38 3.26 13.40 -5.18
C GLY A 38 2.29 12.25 -4.92
N ALA A 39 2.34 11.66 -3.72
CA ALA A 39 1.40 10.64 -3.27
C ALA A 39 -0.04 11.19 -3.21
N LEU A 40 -0.25 12.39 -2.69
CA LEU A 40 -1.58 13.00 -2.62
C LEU A 40 -2.17 13.30 -4.01
N LEU A 41 -1.31 13.69 -4.96
CA LEU A 41 -1.72 14.22 -6.26
C LEU A 41 -1.50 13.26 -7.43
N HIS A 42 -1.08 12.00 -7.17
CA HIS A 42 -0.70 11.06 -8.23
C HIS A 42 -1.80 10.85 -9.27
N ASP A 43 -3.06 10.86 -8.82
CA ASP A 43 -4.25 10.63 -9.63
C ASP A 43 -5.01 11.91 -10.03
N VAL A 44 -4.45 13.10 -9.80
CA VAL A 44 -5.13 14.38 -10.10
C VAL A 44 -5.54 14.49 -11.58
N GLY A 45 -4.83 13.81 -12.48
CA GLY A 45 -5.19 13.80 -13.89
C GLY A 45 -6.51 13.12 -14.22
N LYS A 46 -7.06 12.29 -13.32
CA LYS A 46 -8.38 11.67 -13.50
C LYS A 46 -9.52 12.70 -13.47
N THR A 47 -9.29 13.87 -12.86
CA THR A 47 -10.29 14.96 -12.83
C THR A 47 -10.25 15.85 -14.08
N ILE A 48 -9.27 15.63 -14.97
CA ILE A 48 -9.08 16.44 -16.16
C ILE A 48 -9.82 15.78 -17.33
N PRO A 49 -10.75 16.49 -18.00
CA PRO A 49 -11.49 15.93 -19.12
C PRO A 49 -10.54 15.59 -20.28
N ASP A 50 -10.90 14.56 -21.04
CA ASP A 50 -10.13 14.14 -22.21
C ASP A 50 -10.20 15.21 -23.30
N ASP A 51 -9.07 15.39 -24.00
CA ASP A 51 -9.01 16.26 -25.16
C ASP A 51 -9.32 15.40 -26.41
N PRO A 52 -10.47 15.61 -27.07
CA PRO A 52 -10.84 14.83 -28.25
C PRO A 52 -9.93 15.10 -29.47
N ALA A 53 -9.14 16.19 -29.45
CA ALA A 53 -8.15 16.49 -30.47
C ALA A 53 -6.77 15.87 -30.17
N ALA A 54 -6.57 15.31 -28.97
CA ALA A 54 -5.30 14.73 -28.58
C ALA A 54 -5.07 13.41 -29.31
N LYS A 55 -4.08 13.41 -30.20
CA LYS A 55 -3.62 12.20 -30.89
C LYS A 55 -2.58 11.47 -30.05
N LYS A 56 -2.65 10.13 -30.04
CA LYS A 56 -1.56 9.27 -29.59
C LYS A 56 -0.33 9.57 -30.45
N THR A 57 0.77 9.93 -29.81
CA THR A 57 2.07 10.10 -30.46
C THR A 57 2.99 9.03 -29.95
N GLU A 58 3.73 8.36 -30.83
CA GLU A 58 4.62 7.25 -30.45
C GLU A 58 5.66 7.63 -29.38
N ALA A 59 6.04 8.91 -29.29
CA ALA A 59 7.03 9.41 -28.34
C ALA A 59 6.48 9.71 -26.92
N ASP A 60 5.21 10.12 -26.81
CA ASP A 60 4.61 10.59 -25.53
C ASP A 60 3.45 9.71 -25.05
N GLY A 61 3.13 8.60 -25.73
CA GLY A 61 2.02 7.73 -25.36
C GLY A 61 0.63 8.36 -25.56
N ASP A 62 -0.37 7.87 -24.82
CA ASP A 62 -1.73 8.40 -24.84
C ASP A 62 -1.80 9.71 -24.04
N LYS A 63 -2.06 10.83 -24.72
CA LYS A 63 -2.19 12.14 -24.07
C LYS A 63 -3.41 12.26 -23.17
N ASN A 64 -4.39 11.37 -23.34
CA ASN A 64 -5.55 11.27 -22.44
C ASN A 64 -5.28 10.39 -21.22
N ASP A 65 -4.08 9.79 -21.10
CA ASP A 65 -3.66 9.10 -19.89
C ASP A 65 -3.62 10.07 -18.69
N HIS A 66 -4.20 9.66 -17.56
CA HIS A 66 -4.28 10.54 -16.38
C HIS A 66 -2.91 10.87 -15.80
N THR A 67 -1.91 10.01 -15.97
CA THR A 67 -0.54 10.27 -15.51
C THR A 67 0.07 11.46 -16.25
N TRP A 68 -0.12 11.53 -17.57
CA TRP A 68 0.32 12.65 -18.41
C TRP A 68 -0.44 13.93 -18.12
N LYS A 69 -1.78 13.84 -18.03
CA LYS A 69 -2.62 14.99 -17.69
C LYS A 69 -2.24 15.55 -16.31
N GLY A 70 -2.06 14.68 -15.32
CA GLY A 70 -1.64 15.03 -13.97
C GLY A 70 -0.26 15.69 -13.97
N PHE A 71 0.73 15.08 -14.61
CA PHE A 71 2.08 15.64 -14.74
C PHE A 71 2.07 17.05 -15.35
N ASN A 72 1.35 17.25 -16.46
CA ASN A 72 1.32 18.52 -17.19
C ASN A 72 0.68 19.64 -16.37
N VAL A 73 -0.33 19.35 -15.55
CA VAL A 73 -0.89 20.32 -14.63
C VAL A 73 0.07 20.62 -13.48
N LEU A 74 0.60 19.58 -12.84
CA LEU A 74 1.43 19.72 -11.64
C LEU A 74 2.74 20.45 -11.92
N ARG A 75 3.39 20.19 -13.08
CA ARG A 75 4.64 20.87 -13.46
C ARG A 75 4.47 22.37 -13.72
N GLY A 76 3.25 22.84 -13.95
CA GLY A 76 2.95 24.26 -14.17
C GLY A 76 2.79 25.06 -12.87
N ILE A 77 2.65 24.37 -11.73
CA ILE A 77 2.44 24.99 -10.42
C ILE A 77 3.80 25.20 -9.76
N LYS A 78 4.14 26.47 -9.47
CA LYS A 78 5.47 26.86 -8.98
C LYS A 78 5.82 26.25 -7.62
N GLU A 79 4.80 26.03 -6.78
CA GLU A 79 4.92 25.50 -5.43
C GLU A 79 5.11 23.99 -5.39
N ILE A 80 4.83 23.29 -6.50
CA ILE A 80 4.94 21.83 -6.59
C ILE A 80 6.29 21.49 -7.21
N SER A 81 7.04 20.62 -6.53
CA SER A 81 8.34 20.21 -7.06
C SER A 81 8.16 19.36 -8.33
N THR A 82 9.11 19.50 -9.26
CA THR A 82 9.16 18.67 -10.47
C THR A 82 9.14 17.18 -10.13
N LEU A 83 9.79 16.78 -9.02
CA LEU A 83 9.79 15.40 -8.57
C LEU A 83 8.39 14.92 -8.15
N SER A 84 7.63 15.76 -7.45
CA SER A 84 6.24 15.46 -7.07
C SER A 84 5.35 15.30 -8.31
N ALA A 85 5.54 16.15 -9.33
CA ALA A 85 4.87 15.97 -10.61
C ALA A 85 5.27 14.66 -11.30
N HIS A 86 6.56 14.30 -11.28
CA HIS A 86 7.05 13.03 -11.85
C HIS A 86 6.46 11.78 -11.18
N ILE A 87 6.15 11.84 -9.88
CA ILE A 87 5.43 10.76 -9.19
C ILE A 87 4.08 10.52 -9.86
N ALA A 88 3.31 11.59 -10.14
CA ALA A 88 2.05 11.46 -10.88
C ALA A 88 2.24 10.87 -12.28
N LEU A 89 3.36 11.18 -12.95
CA LEU A 89 3.66 10.61 -14.27
C LEU A 89 4.00 9.11 -14.23
N THR A 90 4.70 8.65 -13.19
CA THR A 90 5.43 7.36 -13.21
C THR A 90 4.95 6.32 -12.19
N HIS A 91 3.88 6.59 -11.44
CA HIS A 91 3.38 5.65 -10.42
C HIS A 91 2.76 4.37 -11.01
N HIS A 92 2.48 4.31 -12.31
CA HIS A 92 2.06 3.12 -13.07
C HIS A 92 3.20 2.43 -13.84
N GLU A 93 4.44 2.91 -13.69
CA GLU A 93 5.60 2.23 -14.27
C GLU A 93 5.95 0.97 -13.48
N HIS A 94 6.40 -0.07 -14.19
CA HIS A 94 6.76 -1.37 -13.64
C HIS A 94 8.26 -1.60 -13.78
N VAL A 95 8.88 -2.24 -12.79
CA VAL A 95 10.34 -2.44 -12.80
C VAL A 95 10.85 -3.29 -13.98
N ASP A 96 9.99 -4.11 -14.57
CA ASP A 96 10.25 -4.91 -15.78
C ASP A 96 10.02 -4.17 -17.11
N GLY A 97 9.67 -2.88 -17.08
CA GLY A 97 9.41 -2.08 -18.28
C GLY A 97 8.04 -2.27 -18.91
N THR A 98 7.16 -3.12 -18.35
CA THR A 98 5.81 -3.35 -18.88
C THR A 98 4.79 -2.28 -18.48
N GLY A 99 5.19 -1.34 -17.63
CA GLY A 99 4.32 -0.29 -17.11
C GLY A 99 4.07 0.83 -18.12
N THR A 100 3.19 1.75 -17.72
CA THR A 100 2.77 2.90 -18.53
C THR A 100 2.99 4.19 -17.74
N PRO A 101 3.12 5.34 -18.43
CA PRO A 101 2.98 5.57 -19.87
C PRO A 101 4.27 5.48 -20.71
N ARG A 102 5.46 5.38 -20.09
CA ARG A 102 6.75 5.44 -20.78
C ARG A 102 7.47 4.10 -20.90
N GLY A 103 7.07 3.07 -20.15
CA GLY A 103 7.70 1.75 -20.20
C GLY A 103 9.10 1.77 -19.61
N LEU A 104 9.28 2.48 -18.49
CA LEU A 104 10.58 2.66 -17.83
C LEU A 104 11.01 1.38 -17.10
N GLU A 105 12.30 1.06 -17.12
CA GLU A 105 12.86 -0.06 -16.35
C GLU A 105 13.28 0.39 -14.94
N ASP A 106 13.53 -0.59 -14.04
CA ASP A 106 13.83 -0.35 -12.61
C ASP A 106 14.78 0.82 -12.34
N LYS A 107 15.88 0.96 -13.08
CA LYS A 107 16.89 1.99 -12.84
C LYS A 107 16.44 3.41 -13.22
N GLU A 108 15.43 3.52 -14.07
CA GLU A 108 14.91 4.79 -14.59
C GLU A 108 13.76 5.32 -13.73
N ILE A 109 13.07 4.43 -13.01
CA ILE A 109 11.97 4.80 -12.11
C ILE A 109 12.55 5.37 -10.81
N HIS A 110 12.14 6.59 -10.47
CA HIS A 110 12.55 7.22 -9.22
C HIS A 110 12.02 6.46 -8.00
N LEU A 111 12.82 6.39 -6.93
CA LEU A 111 12.47 5.66 -5.70
C LEU A 111 11.10 6.07 -5.13
N LEU A 112 10.79 7.37 -5.13
CA LEU A 112 9.51 7.87 -4.59
C LEU A 112 8.32 7.35 -5.40
N SER A 113 8.43 7.27 -6.73
CA SER A 113 7.38 6.69 -7.58
C SER A 113 7.20 5.21 -7.30
N LYS A 114 8.29 4.45 -7.06
CA LYS A 114 8.20 3.03 -6.67
C LYS A 114 7.46 2.85 -5.35
N ILE A 115 7.70 3.73 -4.37
CA ILE A 115 6.99 3.71 -3.08
C ILE A 115 5.49 3.96 -3.30
N VAL A 116 5.16 5.00 -4.08
CA VAL A 116 3.76 5.35 -4.38
C VAL A 116 3.07 4.26 -5.20
N SER A 117 3.76 3.62 -6.14
CA SER A 117 3.23 2.52 -6.95
C SER A 117 2.78 1.34 -6.08
N VAL A 118 3.64 0.87 -5.15
CA VAL A 118 3.29 -0.22 -4.22
C VAL A 118 2.14 0.18 -3.30
N ALA A 119 2.17 1.41 -2.76
CA ALA A 119 1.11 1.90 -1.89
C ALA A 119 -0.24 2.02 -2.62
N ASN A 120 -0.23 2.51 -3.85
CA ASN A 120 -1.43 2.66 -4.70
C ASN A 120 -2.01 1.30 -5.04
N TYR A 121 -1.16 0.35 -5.42
CA TYR A 121 -1.62 -1.01 -5.70
C TYR A 121 -2.24 -1.68 -4.47
N TYR A 122 -1.60 -1.54 -3.30
CA TYR A 122 -2.15 -2.05 -2.05
C TYR A 122 -3.53 -1.45 -1.73
N ASP A 123 -3.66 -0.12 -1.80
CA ASP A 123 -4.92 0.59 -1.49
C ASP A 123 -6.05 0.13 -2.42
N ASN A 124 -5.76 0.01 -3.72
CA ASN A 124 -6.73 -0.48 -4.71
C ASN A 124 -7.16 -1.94 -4.46
N LEU A 125 -6.31 -2.80 -3.88
CA LEU A 125 -6.70 -4.18 -3.53
C LEU A 125 -7.61 -4.22 -2.30
N ILE A 126 -7.32 -3.42 -1.27
CA ILE A 126 -8.10 -3.44 -0.01
C ILE A 126 -9.35 -2.57 -0.08
N SER A 127 -9.38 -1.57 -0.97
CA SER A 127 -10.49 -0.63 -1.14
C SER A 127 -10.66 -0.27 -2.62
N PRO A 128 -11.17 -1.21 -3.43
CA PRO A 128 -11.38 -1.00 -4.85
C PRO A 128 -12.33 0.17 -5.13
N LEU A 129 -11.97 1.02 -6.09
CA LEU A 129 -12.79 2.17 -6.50
C LEU A 129 -14.08 1.79 -7.23
N ASP A 130 -14.17 0.57 -7.76
CA ASP A 130 -15.33 0.06 -8.50
C ASP A 130 -16.46 -0.46 -7.58
N GLY A 131 -16.27 -0.39 -6.26
CA GLY A 131 -17.23 -0.86 -5.26
C GLY A 131 -17.23 -2.38 -5.07
N SER A 132 -16.27 -3.10 -5.66
CA SER A 132 -16.07 -4.52 -5.38
C SER A 132 -15.57 -4.75 -3.95
N LYS A 133 -15.76 -5.98 -3.44
CA LYS A 133 -15.30 -6.34 -2.09
C LYS A 133 -13.77 -6.34 -2.07
N GLY A 134 -13.19 -5.45 -1.26
CA GLY A 134 -11.75 -5.39 -1.04
C GLY A 134 -11.20 -6.67 -0.42
N MET A 135 -9.94 -6.96 -0.75
CA MET A 135 -9.17 -8.06 -0.20
C MET A 135 -8.79 -7.79 1.26
N HIS A 136 -8.56 -8.85 2.03
CA HIS A 136 -7.97 -8.67 3.35
C HIS A 136 -6.50 -8.22 3.25
N PRO A 137 -5.97 -7.47 4.25
CA PRO A 137 -4.59 -6.99 4.22
C PRO A 137 -3.53 -8.08 3.96
N TYR A 138 -3.70 -9.28 4.51
CA TYR A 138 -2.78 -10.39 4.28
C TYR A 138 -2.78 -10.85 2.82
N GLU A 139 -3.96 -10.96 2.19
CA GLU A 139 -4.12 -11.35 0.78
C GLU A 139 -3.48 -10.30 -0.12
N ALA A 140 -3.77 -9.02 0.13
CA ALA A 140 -3.18 -7.92 -0.63
C ALA A 140 -1.63 -7.94 -0.55
N CYS A 141 -1.08 -8.24 0.63
CA CYS A 141 0.35 -8.41 0.81
C CYS A 141 0.91 -9.63 0.04
N GLU A 142 0.19 -10.76 -0.02
CA GLU A 142 0.57 -11.92 -0.82
C GLU A 142 0.60 -11.61 -2.33
N HIS A 143 -0.41 -10.89 -2.83
CA HIS A 143 -0.43 -10.41 -4.21
C HIS A 143 0.77 -9.52 -4.53
N ILE A 144 1.09 -8.55 -3.66
CA ILE A 144 2.28 -7.68 -3.84
C ILE A 144 3.57 -8.51 -3.83
N MET A 145 3.69 -9.49 -2.93
CA MET A 145 4.85 -10.39 -2.91
C MET A 145 5.02 -11.14 -4.24
N GLY A 146 3.93 -11.66 -4.81
CA GLY A 146 3.95 -12.36 -6.10
C GLY A 146 4.33 -11.50 -7.31
N LEU A 147 4.23 -10.18 -7.20
CA LEU A 147 4.57 -9.21 -8.25
C LEU A 147 5.95 -8.55 -8.06
N THR A 148 6.70 -8.99 -7.05
CA THR A 148 8.06 -8.53 -6.79
C THR A 148 8.99 -8.86 -7.97
N GLU A 149 9.87 -7.93 -8.33
CA GLU A 149 10.79 -7.98 -9.49
C GLU A 149 10.10 -8.02 -10.88
N LYS A 150 8.78 -7.97 -10.92
CA LYS A 150 8.00 -7.76 -12.15
C LYS A 150 7.45 -6.33 -12.19
N GLN A 151 6.49 -6.04 -11.31
CA GLN A 151 5.92 -4.71 -11.18
C GLN A 151 6.66 -3.86 -10.16
N PHE A 152 7.06 -4.48 -9.04
CA PHE A 152 7.58 -3.75 -7.89
C PHE A 152 9.03 -4.09 -7.56
N SER A 153 9.77 -3.08 -7.11
CA SER A 153 11.15 -3.25 -6.68
C SER A 153 11.23 -4.00 -5.34
N HIS A 154 12.02 -5.08 -5.28
CA HIS A 154 12.15 -5.93 -4.09
C HIS A 154 12.51 -5.15 -2.80
N PRO A 155 13.49 -4.22 -2.80
CA PRO A 155 13.79 -3.41 -1.61
C PRO A 155 12.61 -2.58 -1.11
N VAL A 156 11.73 -2.12 -2.01
CA VAL A 156 10.56 -1.31 -1.65
C VAL A 156 9.47 -2.20 -1.06
N VAL A 157 9.16 -3.33 -1.72
CA VAL A 157 8.18 -4.32 -1.23
C VAL A 157 8.57 -4.83 0.14
N TRP A 158 9.83 -5.23 0.34
CA TRP A 158 10.31 -5.71 1.63
C TRP A 158 10.08 -4.72 2.78
N ARG A 159 10.25 -3.43 2.51
CA ARG A 159 9.99 -2.36 3.49
C ARG A 159 8.50 -2.11 3.68
N PHE A 160 7.73 -2.19 2.61
CA PHE A 160 6.28 -2.10 2.64
C PHE A 160 5.67 -3.12 3.58
N LEU A 161 5.98 -4.40 3.38
CA LEU A 161 5.41 -5.48 4.17
C LEU A 161 5.71 -5.32 5.67
N ARG A 162 6.91 -4.86 6.03
CA ARG A 162 7.28 -4.63 7.44
C ARG A 162 6.56 -3.46 8.11
N SER A 163 5.91 -2.60 7.34
CA SER A 163 5.19 -1.41 7.82
C SER A 163 3.68 -1.62 7.95
N VAL A 164 3.14 -2.61 7.23
CA VAL A 164 1.71 -2.93 7.18
C VAL A 164 1.42 -4.09 8.13
N ALA A 165 0.33 -3.99 8.89
CA ALA A 165 -0.16 -5.11 9.69
C ALA A 165 -1.00 -6.04 8.81
N PHE A 166 -0.60 -7.30 8.69
CA PHE A 166 -1.37 -8.30 7.93
C PHE A 166 -2.69 -8.62 8.61
N TYR A 167 -2.67 -8.53 9.94
CA TYR A 167 -3.83 -8.73 10.80
C TYR A 167 -3.96 -7.51 11.69
N PRO A 168 -4.70 -6.46 11.28
CA PRO A 168 -4.87 -5.26 12.09
C PRO A 168 -5.39 -5.55 13.50
N THR A 169 -5.03 -4.70 14.47
CA THR A 169 -5.60 -4.78 15.82
C THR A 169 -7.12 -4.66 15.75
N GLY A 170 -7.81 -5.58 16.43
CA GLY A 170 -9.27 -5.70 16.38
C GLY A 170 -9.79 -6.77 15.41
N SER A 171 -8.95 -7.30 14.50
CA SER A 171 -9.36 -8.40 13.61
C SER A 171 -9.71 -9.66 14.41
N GLN A 172 -10.82 -10.28 14.05
CA GLN A 172 -11.24 -11.56 14.63
C GLN A 172 -10.62 -12.69 13.84
N VAL A 173 -9.92 -13.59 14.52
CA VAL A 173 -9.13 -14.65 13.88
C VAL A 173 -9.39 -15.98 14.55
N ARG A 174 -9.32 -17.05 13.76
CA ARG A 174 -9.25 -18.42 14.27
C ARG A 174 -7.83 -18.94 14.13
N LEU A 175 -7.29 -19.48 15.21
CA LEU A 175 -5.94 -20.06 15.24
C LEU A 175 -5.95 -21.49 14.68
N SER A 176 -4.76 -21.99 14.34
CA SER A 176 -4.56 -23.38 13.89
C SER A 176 -4.91 -24.43 14.95
N THR A 177 -4.96 -24.03 16.23
CA THR A 177 -5.45 -24.83 17.37
C THR A 177 -6.97 -25.00 17.37
N GLY A 178 -7.69 -24.20 16.58
CA GLY A 178 -9.15 -24.15 16.52
C GLY A 178 -9.77 -23.07 17.41
N GLU A 179 -8.97 -22.46 18.29
CA GLU A 179 -9.43 -21.41 19.19
C GLU A 179 -9.71 -20.11 18.43
N THR A 180 -10.65 -19.31 18.92
CA THR A 180 -11.02 -18.02 18.31
C THR A 180 -10.61 -16.87 19.22
N GLY A 181 -10.10 -15.80 18.61
CA GLY A 181 -9.59 -14.65 19.35
C GLY A 181 -9.59 -13.36 18.56
N VAL A 182 -9.15 -12.29 19.22
CA VAL A 182 -9.02 -10.95 18.65
C VAL A 182 -7.56 -10.54 18.68
N VAL A 183 -7.08 -9.94 17.59
CA VAL A 183 -5.73 -9.39 17.54
C VAL A 183 -5.64 -8.16 18.44
N VAL A 184 -4.77 -8.20 19.46
CA VAL A 184 -4.60 -7.13 20.45
C VAL A 184 -3.27 -6.38 20.29
N GLY A 185 -2.27 -6.98 19.64
CA GLY A 185 -0.94 -6.41 19.50
C GLY A 185 -0.24 -6.77 18.20
N GLN A 186 0.74 -5.94 17.82
CA GLN A 186 1.56 -6.10 16.61
C GLN A 186 3.03 -6.04 16.96
N HIS A 187 3.83 -6.92 16.34
CA HIS A 187 5.28 -6.89 16.47
C HIS A 187 5.93 -6.04 15.39
N THR A 188 6.95 -5.28 15.78
CA THR A 188 7.70 -4.47 14.82
C THR A 188 8.52 -5.38 13.90
N GLY A 189 8.20 -5.36 12.60
CA GLY A 189 8.91 -6.15 11.59
C GLY A 189 8.48 -7.61 11.47
N LEU A 190 7.49 -8.06 12.25
CA LEU A 190 6.87 -9.39 12.14
C LEU A 190 5.35 -9.24 11.98
N PRO A 191 4.87 -8.67 10.86
CA PRO A 191 3.46 -8.31 10.68
C PRO A 191 2.53 -9.53 10.58
N GLN A 192 3.08 -10.70 10.26
CA GLN A 192 2.37 -11.98 10.15
C GLN A 192 2.20 -12.69 11.50
N ARG A 193 2.89 -12.24 12.55
CA ARG A 193 2.89 -12.85 13.89
C ARG A 193 2.34 -11.86 14.91
N PRO A 194 1.04 -11.58 14.94
CA PRO A 194 0.44 -10.69 15.94
C PRO A 194 0.32 -11.35 17.32
N ILE A 195 -0.06 -10.56 18.32
CA ILE A 195 -0.50 -11.04 19.63
C ILE A 195 -2.02 -11.16 19.59
N VAL A 196 -2.54 -12.37 19.86
CA VAL A 196 -3.97 -12.69 19.80
C VAL A 196 -4.48 -12.98 21.19
N ARG A 197 -5.57 -12.33 21.58
CA ARG A 197 -6.30 -12.64 22.81
C ARG A 197 -7.40 -13.64 22.47
N VAL A 198 -7.25 -14.84 23.02
CA VAL A 198 -8.12 -15.98 22.79
C VAL A 198 -9.10 -16.12 23.93
N PHE A 199 -10.33 -16.55 23.61
CA PHE A 199 -11.36 -16.86 24.60
C PHE A 199 -11.61 -18.36 24.55
N ASP A 200 -11.27 -19.06 25.63
CA ASP A 200 -11.56 -20.49 25.76
C ASP A 200 -12.80 -20.70 26.63
N LEU A 201 -13.71 -21.56 26.18
CA LEU A 201 -14.95 -21.89 26.90
C LEU A 201 -14.63 -22.99 27.90
N ILE A 202 -14.68 -22.69 29.20
CA ILE A 202 -14.41 -23.67 30.24
C ILE A 202 -15.73 -24.06 30.92
N GLY A 203 -16.27 -25.24 30.56
CA GLY A 203 -17.40 -25.88 31.25
C GLY A 203 -18.80 -25.60 30.67
N GLU A 204 -19.84 -26.09 31.36
CA GLU A 204 -21.26 -25.90 30.99
C GLU A 204 -21.83 -24.52 31.38
N ARG A 205 -21.02 -23.66 32.00
CA ARG A 205 -21.37 -22.28 32.38
C ARG A 205 -20.52 -21.32 31.56
N GLU A 206 -21.05 -20.14 31.27
CA GLU A 206 -20.45 -19.06 30.46
C GLU A 206 -19.18 -18.44 31.10
N ASP A 207 -18.28 -19.25 31.64
CA ASP A 207 -16.99 -18.83 32.16
C ASP A 207 -15.94 -18.92 31.04
N TYR A 208 -15.35 -17.77 30.70
CA TYR A 208 -14.32 -17.66 29.67
C TYR A 208 -12.95 -17.45 30.32
N GLU A 209 -11.97 -18.28 29.98
CA GLU A 209 -10.57 -17.96 30.28
C GLU A 209 -10.00 -17.10 29.16
N ILE A 210 -9.43 -15.96 29.53
CA ILE A 210 -8.82 -15.02 28.60
C ILE A 210 -7.31 -15.24 28.61
N LYS A 211 -6.76 -15.72 27.50
CA LYS A 211 -5.32 -15.93 27.33
C LYS A 211 -4.78 -15.06 26.19
N GLU A 212 -3.62 -14.45 26.40
CA GLU A 212 -2.87 -13.80 25.32
C GLU A 212 -1.84 -14.77 24.74
N VAL A 213 -1.95 -15.03 23.44
CA VAL A 213 -1.07 -15.89 22.67
C VAL A 213 -0.21 -15.00 21.78
N ASP A 214 1.08 -15.00 22.05
CA ASP A 214 2.08 -14.30 21.24
C ASP A 214 2.58 -15.23 20.14
N LEU A 215 2.11 -15.03 18.90
CA LEU A 215 2.46 -15.89 17.76
C LEU A 215 3.93 -15.77 17.33
N ALA A 216 4.69 -14.78 17.83
CA ALA A 216 6.13 -14.73 17.61
C ALA A 216 6.89 -15.64 18.57
N LYS A 217 6.33 -15.95 19.74
CA LYS A 217 6.88 -16.92 20.71
C LYS A 217 6.39 -18.34 20.40
N GLU A 218 5.11 -18.49 20.10
CA GLU A 218 4.50 -19.78 19.73
C GLU A 218 4.60 -20.01 18.22
N THR A 219 5.75 -20.52 17.77
CA THR A 219 6.08 -20.62 16.34
C THR A 219 5.24 -21.63 15.56
N THR A 220 4.65 -22.62 16.24
CA THR A 220 3.78 -23.66 15.66
C THR A 220 2.32 -23.22 15.50
N VAL A 221 1.91 -22.16 16.19
CA VAL A 221 0.55 -21.61 16.10
C VAL A 221 0.53 -20.52 15.03
N PHE A 222 -0.49 -20.53 14.18
CA PHE A 222 -0.69 -19.54 13.13
C PHE A 222 -2.17 -19.22 12.96
N ILE A 223 -2.48 -18.09 12.32
CA ILE A 223 -3.85 -17.71 11.99
C ILE A 223 -4.30 -18.55 10.81
N LYS A 224 -5.38 -19.32 11.00
CA LYS A 224 -5.96 -20.20 9.97
C LYS A 224 -6.96 -19.44 9.09
N GLU A 225 -7.77 -18.58 9.69
CA GLU A 225 -8.77 -17.77 8.97
C GLU A 225 -9.06 -16.47 9.73
N ILE A 226 -9.44 -15.44 8.98
CA ILE A 226 -10.01 -14.20 9.51
C ILE A 226 -11.53 -14.34 9.45
N LEU A 227 -12.19 -14.09 10.59
CA LEU A 227 -13.65 -14.16 10.70
C LEU A 227 -14.30 -12.81 10.39
N HIS A 228 -13.64 -11.71 10.75
CA HIS A 228 -14.10 -10.34 10.54
C HIS A 228 -12.94 -9.33 10.59
#